data_AF-A0A7X7XC74-F1
#
_entry.id   AF-A0A7X7XC74-F1
#
_cell.length_a   1.000
_cell.length_b   1.000
_cell.length_c   1.000
_cell.angle_alpha   90.00
_cell.angle_beta   90.00
_cell.angle_gamma   90.00
#
_symmetry.space_group_name_H-M   'P 1'
#
loop_
_entity.id
_entity.type
_entity.pdbx_description
1 polymer ?
#
loop_
_entity_poly.entity_id
_entity_poly.type
_entity_poly.pdbx_seq_one_letter_code
_entity_poly.pdbx_strand_id
1 'polypeptide(L)'
;MTELSRERAYELLTSHNRDESHIKHALAVEMAMRYFARYYGEDENLWGIVGLVHDLDWEECPEEHPKKGVEWLEEAGYPEEVIRGVLAHAWDITGVEPTSLM
;
A
#
# COMPACT_ATOMS: atom_id res chain seq x y z
N MET A 1 9.12 -14.07 -12.76
CA MET A 1 8.48 -13.27 -11.69
C MET A 1 8.53 -11.84 -12.17
N THR A 2 7.37 -11.23 -12.40
CA THR A 2 7.28 -9.82 -12.77
C THR A 2 7.75 -9.00 -11.57
N GLU A 3 8.75 -8.16 -11.80
CA GLU A 3 9.36 -7.29 -10.80
C GLU A 3 8.30 -6.38 -10.16
N LEU A 4 8.40 -6.16 -8.84
CA LEU A 4 7.50 -5.30 -8.09
C LEU A 4 7.77 -3.84 -8.48
N SER A 5 7.03 -3.31 -9.46
CA SER A 5 7.24 -1.98 -10.05
C SER A 5 6.43 -0.90 -9.34
N ARG A 6 7.12 0.19 -8.98
CA ARG A 6 6.50 1.41 -8.44
C ARG A 6 5.57 2.06 -9.46
N GLU A 7 5.93 2.06 -10.73
CA GLU A 7 5.12 2.61 -11.81
C GLU A 7 3.77 1.90 -11.89
N ARG A 8 3.78 0.55 -11.84
CA ARG A 8 2.56 -0.26 -11.83
C ARG A 8 1.70 0.01 -10.59
N ALA A 9 2.32 0.22 -9.43
CA ALA A 9 1.62 0.59 -8.20
C ALA A 9 0.97 1.98 -8.31
N TYR A 10 1.66 2.94 -8.92
CA TYR A 10 1.13 4.27 -9.15
C TYR A 10 -0.01 4.29 -10.19
N GLU A 11 0.11 3.50 -11.26
CA GLU A 11 -0.96 3.31 -12.23
C GLU A 11 -2.21 2.71 -11.58
N LEU A 12 -2.07 1.74 -10.68
CA LEU A 12 -3.18 1.17 -9.93
C LEU A 12 -3.80 2.17 -8.95
N LEU A 13 -2.97 2.89 -8.18
CA LEU A 13 -3.45 3.96 -7.28
C LEU A 13 -4.31 4.97 -8.05
N THR A 14 -3.78 5.44 -9.17
CA THR A 14 -4.44 6.45 -10.00
C THR A 14 -5.54 5.89 -10.88
N SER A 15 -5.75 4.56 -10.98
CA SER A 15 -6.93 4.02 -11.63
C SER A 15 -8.18 4.14 -10.75
N HIS A 16 -8.01 3.98 -9.43
CA HIS A 16 -9.07 4.03 -8.41
C HIS A 16 -9.21 5.37 -7.69
N ASN A 17 -8.18 6.22 -7.72
CA ASN A 17 -8.17 7.50 -7.02
C ASN A 17 -7.89 8.65 -7.99
N ARG A 18 -8.74 9.68 -7.97
CA ARG A 18 -8.66 10.91 -8.78
C ARG A 18 -8.47 12.16 -7.94
N ASP A 19 -8.81 12.11 -6.66
CA ASP A 19 -8.61 13.24 -5.77
C ASP A 19 -7.10 13.53 -5.56
N GLU A 20 -6.69 14.74 -5.91
CA GLU A 20 -5.28 15.13 -5.82
C GLU A 20 -4.75 15.12 -4.39
N SER A 21 -5.59 15.40 -3.39
CA SER A 21 -5.15 15.43 -2.00
C SER A 21 -4.85 14.01 -1.50
N HIS A 22 -5.68 13.04 -1.89
CA HIS A 22 -5.45 11.64 -1.58
C HIS A 22 -4.22 11.07 -2.31
N ILE A 23 -4.03 11.39 -3.60
CA ILE A 23 -2.80 10.98 -4.32
C ILE A 23 -1.55 11.57 -3.66
N LYS A 24 -1.58 12.84 -3.24
CA LYS A 24 -0.46 13.49 -2.53
C LYS A 24 -0.19 12.83 -1.17
N HIS A 25 -1.23 12.39 -0.46
CA HIS A 25 -1.11 11.61 0.78
C HIS A 25 -0.37 10.29 0.53
N ALA A 26 -0.83 9.49 -0.43
CA ALA A 26 -0.18 8.23 -0.80
C ALA A 26 1.30 8.42 -1.19
N LEU A 27 1.62 9.46 -1.97
CA LEU A 27 3.02 9.80 -2.31
C LEU A 27 3.86 10.22 -1.10
N ALA A 28 3.27 10.93 -0.14
CA ALA A 28 3.96 11.32 1.09
C ALA A 28 4.26 10.09 1.97
N VAL A 29 3.30 9.17 2.10
CA VAL A 29 3.46 7.92 2.84
C VAL A 29 4.48 7.00 2.16
N GLU A 30 4.48 6.88 0.82
CA GLU A 30 5.55 6.19 0.07
C GLU A 30 6.93 6.72 0.48
N MET A 31 7.10 8.05 0.49
CA MET A 31 8.39 8.67 0.82
C MET A 31 8.81 8.41 2.27
N ALA A 32 7.86 8.46 3.21
CA ALA A 32 8.10 8.14 4.61
C ALA A 32 8.53 6.66 4.78
N MET A 33 7.81 5.73 4.14
CA MET A 33 8.13 4.31 4.17
C MET A 33 9.51 4.02 3.59
N ARG A 34 9.87 4.63 2.45
CA ARG A 34 11.23 4.53 1.87
C ARG A 34 12.29 5.05 2.82
N TYR A 35 12.02 6.14 3.54
CA TYR A 35 12.95 6.68 4.53
C TYR A 35 13.19 5.69 5.67
N PHE A 36 12.12 5.14 6.25
CA PHE A 36 12.26 4.18 7.34
C PHE A 36 12.90 2.86 6.89
N ALA A 37 12.60 2.39 5.68
CA ALA A 37 13.26 1.22 5.11
C ALA A 37 14.79 1.42 5.08
N ARG A 38 15.28 2.56 4.57
CA ARG A 38 16.72 2.90 4.62
C ARG A 38 17.28 2.95 6.03
N TYR A 39 16.53 3.54 6.96
CA TYR A 39 16.95 3.69 8.34
C TYR A 39 17.13 2.34 9.03
N TYR A 40 16.24 1.38 8.75
CA TYR A 40 16.28 0.04 9.32
C TYR A 40 17.08 -0.99 8.49
N GLY A 41 17.54 -0.61 7.29
CA GLY A 41 18.29 -1.51 6.39
C GLY A 41 17.40 -2.52 5.65
N GLU A 42 16.15 -2.15 5.40
CA GLU A 42 15.10 -2.97 4.79
C GLU A 42 14.89 -2.61 3.30
N ASP A 43 14.05 -3.37 2.59
CA ASP A 43 13.76 -3.14 1.17
C ASP A 43 12.95 -1.85 0.94
N GLU A 44 13.63 -0.81 0.46
CA GLU A 44 13.03 0.49 0.15
C GLU A 44 11.88 0.42 -0.87
N ASN A 45 11.98 -0.47 -1.85
CA ASN A 45 10.99 -0.55 -2.92
C ASN A 45 9.72 -1.23 -2.42
N LEU A 46 9.86 -2.33 -1.68
CA LEU A 46 8.73 -3.03 -1.05
C LEU A 46 7.97 -2.08 -0.11
N TRP A 47 8.67 -1.43 0.81
CA TRP A 47 8.07 -0.53 1.80
C TRP A 47 7.41 0.68 1.13
N GLY A 48 8.09 1.27 0.14
CA GLY A 48 7.54 2.37 -0.64
C GLY A 48 6.26 2.00 -1.36
N ILE A 49 6.18 0.80 -1.94
CA ILE A 49 4.99 0.31 -2.63
C ILE A 49 3.84 0.06 -1.66
N VAL A 50 4.09 -0.55 -0.50
CA VAL A 50 3.08 -0.70 0.56
C VAL A 50 2.51 0.67 0.95
N GLY A 51 3.37 1.65 1.21
CA GLY A 51 2.94 3.01 1.54
C GLY A 51 2.13 3.67 0.41
N LEU A 52 2.49 3.41 -0.85
CA LEU A 52 1.81 4.01 -2.00
C LEU A 52 0.38 3.46 -2.19
N VAL A 53 0.13 2.19 -1.85
CA VAL A 53 -1.15 1.52 -2.12
C VAL A 53 -1.97 1.19 -0.86
N HIS A 54 -1.57 1.68 0.31
CA HIS A 54 -2.25 1.34 1.58
C HIS A 54 -3.74 1.73 1.60
N ASP A 55 -4.07 2.91 1.06
CA ASP A 55 -5.42 3.46 0.99
C ASP A 55 -6.07 3.28 -0.40
N LEU A 56 -5.73 2.21 -1.14
CA LEU A 56 -6.14 2.06 -2.55
C LEU A 56 -7.66 2.18 -2.78
N ASP A 57 -8.47 1.72 -1.83
CA ASP A 57 -9.94 1.70 -1.88
C ASP A 57 -10.63 2.94 -1.30
N TRP A 58 -9.88 3.93 -0.84
CA TRP A 58 -10.42 5.06 -0.10
C TRP A 58 -11.47 5.89 -0.87
N GLU A 59 -11.26 6.15 -2.17
CA GLU A 59 -12.20 6.99 -2.94
C GLU A 59 -13.45 6.23 -3.41
N GLU A 60 -13.30 4.96 -3.80
CA GLU A 60 -14.37 4.18 -4.41
C GLU A 60 -15.16 3.32 -3.40
N CYS A 61 -14.50 2.79 -2.36
CA CYS A 61 -15.07 1.83 -1.41
C CYS A 61 -14.62 2.08 0.05
N PRO A 62 -14.78 3.29 0.61
CA PRO A 62 -14.27 3.64 1.94
C PRO A 62 -14.87 2.80 3.08
N GLU A 63 -16.10 2.31 2.94
CA GLU A 63 -16.77 1.47 3.94
C GLU A 63 -16.19 0.04 4.01
N GLU A 64 -15.43 -0.37 3.00
CA GLU A 64 -14.78 -1.69 2.90
C GLU A 64 -13.27 -1.62 3.18
N HIS A 65 -12.77 -0.45 3.57
CA HIS A 65 -11.35 -0.20 3.75
C HIS A 65 -10.72 -1.05 4.87
N PRO A 66 -9.54 -1.67 4.67
CA PRO A 66 -8.74 -1.76 3.43
C PRO A 66 -8.99 -3.05 2.62
N LYS A 67 -10.05 -3.81 2.95
CA LYS A 67 -10.29 -5.15 2.39
C LYS A 67 -10.50 -5.10 0.89
N LYS A 68 -11.21 -4.08 0.40
CA LYS A 68 -11.46 -3.96 -1.04
C LYS A 68 -10.19 -3.64 -1.81
N GLY A 69 -9.33 -2.79 -1.25
CA GLY A 69 -8.01 -2.51 -1.81
C GLY A 69 -7.12 -3.75 -1.88
N VAL A 70 -7.18 -4.60 -0.84
CA VAL A 70 -6.47 -5.89 -0.82
C VAL A 70 -6.95 -6.84 -1.92
N GLU A 71 -8.26 -6.96 -2.14
CA GLU A 71 -8.79 -7.78 -3.24
C GLU A 71 -8.21 -7.34 -4.60
N TRP A 72 -8.16 -6.03 -4.87
CA TRP A 72 -7.58 -5.52 -6.12
C TRP A 72 -6.07 -5.76 -6.23
N LEU A 73 -5.34 -5.70 -5.11
CA LEU A 73 -3.91 -6.02 -5.08
C LEU A 73 -3.68 -7.51 -5.37
N GLU A 74 -4.51 -8.40 -4.81
CA GLU A 74 -4.50 -9.84 -5.09
C GLU A 74 -4.80 -10.13 -6.57
N GLU A 75 -5.84 -9.52 -7.12
CA GLU A 75 -6.21 -9.64 -8.55
C GLU A 75 -5.10 -9.12 -9.48
N ALA A 76 -4.41 -8.05 -9.08
CA ALA A 76 -3.25 -7.52 -9.77
C ALA A 76 -1.97 -8.36 -9.56
N GLY A 77 -2.00 -9.38 -8.71
CA GLY A 77 -0.90 -10.30 -8.47
C GLY A 77 0.25 -9.69 -7.66
N TYR A 78 -0.05 -8.79 -6.71
CA TYR A 78 0.92 -8.31 -5.74
C TYR A 78 1.29 -9.42 -4.74
N PRO A 79 2.54 -9.44 -4.24
CA PRO A 79 3.00 -10.47 -3.31
C PRO A 79 2.34 -10.34 -1.94
N GLU A 80 2.28 -11.46 -1.20
CA GLU A 80 1.69 -11.53 0.14
C GLU A 80 2.29 -10.53 1.13
N GLU A 81 3.58 -10.18 0.98
CA GLU A 81 4.23 -9.18 1.83
C GLU A 81 3.59 -7.79 1.69
N VAL A 82 3.21 -7.41 0.46
CA VAL A 82 2.49 -6.14 0.23
C VAL A 82 1.10 -6.22 0.83
N ILE A 83 0.37 -7.29 0.55
CA ILE A 83 -0.99 -7.53 1.07
C ILE A 83 -1.00 -7.48 2.60
N ARG A 84 -0.04 -8.13 3.26
CA ARG A 84 0.08 -8.12 4.72
C ARG A 84 0.34 -6.72 5.26
N GLY A 85 1.25 -5.96 4.65
CA GLY A 85 1.52 -4.57 5.05
C GLY A 85 0.27 -3.68 4.94
N VAL A 86 -0.50 -3.84 3.86
CA VAL A 86 -1.78 -3.15 3.68
C VAL A 86 -2.82 -3.65 4.68
N LEU A 87 -2.88 -4.92 5.06
CA LEU A 87 -3.82 -5.35 6.11
C LEU A 87 -3.43 -4.79 7.49
N ALA A 88 -2.13 -4.72 7.79
CA ALA A 88 -1.62 -4.34 9.10
C ALA A 88 -1.80 -2.84 9.43
N HIS A 89 -1.83 -1.95 8.42
CA HIS A 89 -1.99 -0.51 8.67
C HIS A 89 -3.35 -0.17 9.30
N ALA A 90 -4.37 -1.01 9.08
CA ALA A 90 -5.70 -0.89 9.65
C ALA A 90 -6.03 -2.06 10.58
N TRP A 91 -5.10 -2.43 11.48
CA TRP A 91 -5.26 -3.55 12.41
C TRP A 91 -6.64 -3.54 13.11
N ASP A 92 -7.10 -2.42 13.64
CA ASP A 92 -8.38 -2.34 14.34
C ASP A 92 -9.60 -2.83 13.51
N ILE A 93 -9.46 -2.84 12.17
CA ILE A 93 -10.48 -3.31 11.22
C ILE A 93 -10.18 -4.73 10.74
N THR A 94 -8.92 -5.05 10.44
CA THR A 94 -8.53 -6.30 9.78
C THR A 94 -8.19 -7.42 10.75
N GLY A 95 -7.84 -7.10 11.99
CA GLY A 95 -7.30 -8.04 12.97
C GLY A 95 -5.84 -8.46 12.70
N VAL A 96 -5.19 -7.89 11.68
CA VAL A 96 -3.79 -8.20 11.35
C VAL A 96 -2.86 -7.27 12.14
N GLU A 97 -2.22 -7.81 13.17
CA GLU A 97 -1.26 -7.08 14.00
C GLU A 97 0.05 -6.79 13.23
N PRO A 98 0.62 -5.57 13.33
CA PRO A 98 1.93 -5.22 12.81
C PRO A 98 3.02 -5.87 13.68
N THR A 99 3.38 -7.10 13.30
CA THR A 99 4.39 -7.91 13.99
C THR A 99 5.81 -7.77 13.40
N SER A 100 5.98 -6.92 12.39
CA SER A 100 7.23 -6.64 11.68
C SER A 100 7.61 -5.16 11.76
N LEU A 101 8.79 -4.80 11.25
CA LEU A 101 9.23 -3.40 11.16
C LEU A 101 8.43 -2.59 10.13
N MET A 102 7.98 -3.27 9.06
CA MET A 102 6.95 -2.80 8.12
C MET A 102 5.58 -3.13 8.69
#